data_AF-C2KJS6-F1
#
_entry.id   AF-C2KJS6-F1
#
_cell.length_a   1.000
_cell.length_b   1.000
_cell.length_c   1.000
_cell.angle_alpha   90.00
_cell.angle_beta   90.00
_cell.angle_gamma   90.00
#
_symmetry.space_group_name_H-M   'P 1'
#
loop_
_entity.id
_entity.type
_entity.pdbx_description
1 polymer ?
#
loop_
_entity_poly.entity_id
_entity_poly.type
_entity_poly.pdbx_seq_one_letter_code
_entity_poly.pdbx_strand_id
1 'polypeptide(L)'
;MVVYMRANDAFRGMVSDIFSFTFIQEFMARELNLKVGKYYHSMGTMHIYEPDNQWVKHVLNESNDQTFISPKMPQGNNWAMVHELMHYEEKLRKKELTMNWVDIQHTELSSYWQQILVLFSIYQMIYYHEEVDQMLFDHLLPVYQHLLLNRWPTKMSRGMVSNDRKFI
;
A
#
# COMPACT_ATOMS: atom_id res chain seq x y z
N MET A 1 -13.87 -14.67 -6.14
CA MET A 1 -14.49 -14.34 -4.83
C MET A 1 -15.70 -13.45 -5.06
N VAL A 2 -16.75 -13.60 -4.24
CA VAL A 2 -17.93 -12.72 -4.27
C VAL A 2 -18.07 -12.09 -2.90
N VAL A 3 -18.17 -10.76 -2.85
CA VAL A 3 -18.33 -9.99 -1.62
C VAL A 3 -19.68 -9.31 -1.63
N TYR A 4 -20.37 -9.39 -0.49
CA TYR A 4 -21.65 -8.72 -0.27
C TYR A 4 -21.50 -7.71 0.87
N MET A 5 -21.80 -6.45 0.61
CA MET A 5 -21.83 -5.38 1.60
C MET A 5 -23.22 -4.75 1.68
N ARG A 6 -23.71 -4.42 2.87
CA ARG A 6 -25.00 -3.71 2.97
C ARG A 6 -24.92 -2.29 2.39
N ALA A 7 -23.77 -1.63 2.57
CA ALA A 7 -23.51 -0.26 2.18
C ALA A 7 -22.00 -0.10 1.94
N ASN A 8 -21.60 0.70 0.95
CA ASN A 8 -20.20 1.02 0.71
C ASN A 8 -20.01 2.50 0.30
N ASP A 9 -19.01 3.14 0.91
CA ASP A 9 -18.58 4.50 0.55
C ASP A 9 -17.77 4.42 -0.74
N ALA A 10 -18.27 5.02 -1.81
CA ALA A 10 -17.68 4.92 -3.15
C ALA A 10 -16.34 5.66 -3.31
N PHE A 11 -16.05 6.62 -2.43
CA PHE A 11 -14.85 7.45 -2.52
C PHE A 11 -13.74 6.94 -1.61
N ARG A 12 -14.06 6.64 -0.35
CA ARG A 12 -13.05 6.21 0.65
C ARG A 12 -13.05 4.70 0.85
N GLY A 13 -14.19 4.15 1.27
CA GLY A 13 -14.28 2.76 1.73
C GLY A 13 -13.98 1.76 0.64
N MET A 14 -14.55 1.97 -0.55
CA MET A 14 -14.41 1.08 -1.70
C MET A 14 -12.95 0.81 -2.07
N VAL A 15 -12.07 1.81 -1.97
CA VAL A 15 -10.64 1.68 -2.31
C VAL A 15 -9.97 0.67 -1.38
N SER A 16 -10.12 0.83 -0.06
CA SER A 16 -9.53 -0.09 0.93
C SER A 16 -10.21 -1.45 0.94
N ASP A 17 -11.52 -1.50 0.73
CA ASP A 17 -12.30 -2.73 0.76
C ASP A 17 -11.93 -3.63 -0.42
N ILE A 18 -11.94 -3.10 -1.65
CA ILE A 18 -11.55 -3.86 -2.84
C ILE A 18 -10.10 -4.33 -2.73
N PHE A 19 -9.18 -3.46 -2.29
CA PHE A 19 -7.80 -3.86 -2.04
C PHE A 19 -7.73 -5.04 -1.06
N SER A 20 -8.33 -4.91 0.13
CA SER A 20 -8.27 -5.93 1.18
C SER A 20 -8.90 -7.24 0.76
N PHE A 21 -10.07 -7.19 0.12
CA PHE A 21 -10.76 -8.38 -0.35
C PHE A 21 -10.00 -9.08 -1.47
N THR A 22 -9.49 -8.35 -2.46
CA THR A 22 -8.68 -8.96 -3.53
C THR A 22 -7.32 -9.47 -3.00
N PHE A 23 -6.75 -8.83 -1.98
CA PHE A 23 -5.57 -9.33 -1.26
C PHE A 23 -5.86 -10.66 -0.57
N ILE A 24 -6.97 -10.77 0.18
CA ILE A 24 -7.40 -12.04 0.82
C ILE A 24 -7.66 -13.10 -0.25
N GLN A 25 -8.30 -12.74 -1.37
CA GLN A 25 -8.53 -13.66 -2.48
C GLN A 25 -7.22 -14.18 -3.06
N GLU A 26 -6.24 -13.30 -3.31
CA GLU A 26 -4.92 -13.72 -3.80
C GLU A 26 -4.23 -14.61 -2.78
N PHE A 27 -4.20 -14.20 -1.50
CA PHE A 27 -3.60 -14.95 -0.40
C PHE A 27 -4.13 -16.39 -0.32
N MET A 28 -5.46 -16.54 -0.28
CA MET A 28 -6.09 -17.87 -0.26
C MET A 28 -5.80 -18.67 -1.54
N ALA A 29 -5.77 -18.02 -2.71
CA ALA A 29 -5.43 -18.70 -3.95
C ALA A 29 -3.98 -19.21 -3.94
N ARG A 30 -3.02 -18.46 -3.37
CA ARG A 30 -1.62 -18.90 -3.22
C ARG A 30 -1.51 -20.08 -2.27
N GLU A 31 -2.19 -20.02 -1.13
CA GLU A 31 -2.20 -21.10 -0.14
C GLU A 31 -2.76 -22.40 -0.72
N LEU A 32 -3.83 -22.32 -1.52
CA LEU A 32 -4.46 -23.47 -2.17
C LEU A 32 -3.79 -23.88 -3.50
N ASN A 33 -2.70 -23.21 -3.91
CA ASN A 33 -2.03 -23.41 -5.19
C ASN A 33 -2.98 -23.30 -6.40
N LEU A 34 -3.85 -22.30 -6.38
CA LEU A 34 -4.83 -22.00 -7.43
C LEU A 34 -4.50 -20.70 -8.16
N LYS A 35 -5.04 -20.55 -9.37
CA LYS A 35 -5.02 -19.28 -10.09
C LYS A 35 -6.03 -18.31 -9.45
N VAL A 36 -5.67 -17.02 -9.39
CA VAL A 36 -6.59 -15.97 -8.95
C VAL A 36 -7.71 -15.83 -9.99
N GLY A 37 -8.94 -16.16 -9.56
CA GLY A 37 -10.13 -16.05 -10.40
C GLY A 37 -10.76 -14.65 -10.40
N LYS A 38 -11.99 -14.55 -10.93
CA LYS A 38 -12.75 -13.30 -10.96
C LYS A 38 -13.16 -12.82 -9.56
N TYR A 39 -13.21 -11.51 -9.38
CA TYR A 39 -13.72 -10.83 -8.20
C TYR A 39 -15.05 -10.14 -8.54
N TYR A 40 -16.05 -10.29 -7.66
CA TYR A 40 -17.35 -9.64 -7.78
C TYR A 40 -17.67 -8.91 -6.48
N HIS A 41 -18.03 -7.63 -6.56
CA HIS A 41 -18.36 -6.79 -5.42
C HIS A 41 -19.80 -6.32 -5.55
N SER A 42 -20.66 -6.73 -4.62
CA SER A 42 -22.07 -6.40 -4.59
C SER A 42 -22.38 -5.61 -3.32
N MET A 43 -23.01 -4.45 -3.48
CA MET A 43 -23.47 -3.65 -2.35
C MET A 43 -24.96 -3.33 -2.42
N GLY A 44 -25.61 -3.21 -1.26
CA GLY A 44 -26.99 -2.76 -1.16
C GLY A 44 -27.12 -1.27 -1.50
N THR A 45 -26.38 -0.43 -0.78
CA THR A 45 -26.29 1.00 -1.07
C THR A 45 -24.85 1.41 -1.40
N MET A 46 -24.70 2.31 -2.36
CA MET A 46 -23.44 2.97 -2.65
C MET A 46 -23.66 4.48 -2.51
N HIS A 47 -22.78 5.15 -1.78
CA HIS A 47 -22.95 6.57 -1.49
C HIS A 47 -21.61 7.30 -1.44
N ILE A 48 -21.68 8.61 -1.62
CA ILE A 48 -20.60 9.55 -1.41
C ILE A 48 -21.06 10.50 -0.31
N TYR A 49 -20.21 10.73 0.69
CA TYR A 49 -20.52 11.70 1.73
C TYR A 49 -20.34 13.12 1.20
N GLU A 50 -21.29 14.00 1.52
CA GLU A 50 -21.27 15.40 1.06
C GLU A 50 -19.95 16.15 1.35
N PRO A 51 -19.27 15.97 2.51
CA PRO A 51 -17.97 16.57 2.76
C PRO A 51 -16.86 16.18 1.76
N ASP A 52 -16.98 15.03 1.08
CA ASP A 52 -15.99 14.56 0.12
C ASP A 52 -16.27 15.05 -1.31
N ASN A 53 -17.36 15.80 -1.56
CA ASN A 53 -17.77 16.24 -2.90
C ASN A 53 -16.68 17.00 -3.69
N GLN A 54 -15.90 17.86 -3.02
CA GLN A 54 -14.83 18.61 -3.69
C GLN A 54 -13.69 17.69 -4.14
N TRP A 55 -13.30 16.74 -3.28
CA TRP A 55 -12.26 15.74 -3.59
C TRP A 55 -12.70 14.78 -4.69
N VAL A 56 -13.96 14.35 -4.67
CA VAL A 56 -14.53 13.52 -5.73
C VAL A 56 -14.46 14.25 -7.08
N LYS A 57 -14.89 15.52 -7.12
CA LYS A 57 -14.80 16.33 -8.35
C LYS A 57 -13.36 16.49 -8.83
N HIS A 58 -12.43 16.65 -7.91
CA HIS A 58 -11.01 16.73 -8.25
C HIS A 58 -10.55 15.44 -8.94
N VAL A 59 -10.75 14.28 -8.31
CA VAL A 59 -10.36 12.97 -8.87
C VAL A 59 -11.04 12.68 -10.22
N LEU A 60 -12.31 13.06 -10.39
CA LEU A 60 -13.02 12.88 -11.67
C LEU A 60 -12.48 13.77 -12.80
N ASN A 61 -11.82 14.87 -12.47
CA ASN A 61 -11.22 15.79 -13.44
C ASN A 61 -9.72 15.51 -13.67
N GLU A 62 -9.10 14.65 -12.86
CA GLU A 62 -7.70 14.26 -13.04
C GLU A 62 -7.57 13.23 -14.17
N SER A 63 -6.66 13.51 -15.11
CA SER A 63 -6.18 12.50 -16.04
C SER A 63 -5.08 11.67 -15.38
N ASN A 64 -5.28 10.37 -15.22
CA ASN A 64 -4.25 9.47 -14.74
C ASN A 64 -3.83 8.48 -15.84
N ASP A 65 -2.75 8.81 -16.53
CA ASP A 65 -2.15 7.95 -17.57
C ASP A 65 -1.13 6.96 -17.02
N GLN A 66 -0.88 6.98 -15.70
CA GLN A 66 0.12 6.11 -15.10
C GLN A 66 -0.42 4.69 -14.93
N THR A 67 0.29 3.75 -15.52
CA THR A 67 0.02 2.32 -15.37
C THR A 67 1.18 1.69 -14.63
N PHE A 68 0.85 0.94 -13.58
CA PHE A 68 1.84 0.19 -12.81
C PHE A 68 1.54 -1.30 -12.89
N ILE A 69 2.60 -2.10 -12.92
CA ILE A 69 2.47 -3.54 -12.77
C ILE A 69 2.23 -3.83 -11.28
N SER A 70 1.07 -4.39 -10.96
CA SER A 70 0.79 -4.82 -9.59
C SER A 70 1.77 -5.92 -9.18
N PRO A 71 2.43 -5.79 -8.02
CA PRO A 71 3.23 -6.88 -7.48
C PRO A 71 2.32 -8.08 -7.22
N LYS A 72 2.86 -9.29 -7.47
CA LYS A 72 2.15 -10.55 -7.27
C LYS A 72 2.65 -11.22 -6.00
N MET A 73 1.72 -11.67 -5.16
CA MET A 73 2.08 -12.42 -3.97
C MET A 73 2.79 -13.74 -4.34
N PRO A 74 3.82 -14.18 -3.59
CA PRO A 74 4.53 -15.43 -3.82
C PRO A 74 3.60 -16.64 -3.80
N GLN A 75 3.92 -17.68 -4.58
CA GLN A 75 3.17 -18.94 -4.55
C GLN A 75 3.36 -19.68 -3.23
N GLY A 76 2.37 -20.49 -2.87
CA GLY A 76 2.43 -21.36 -1.68
C GLY A 76 1.87 -20.69 -0.42
N ASN A 77 2.19 -21.31 0.72
CA ASN A 77 1.73 -20.87 2.03
C ASN A 77 2.54 -19.65 2.50
N ASN A 78 1.87 -18.51 2.63
CA ASN A 78 2.48 -17.24 3.04
C ASN A 78 2.27 -16.91 4.54
N TRP A 79 1.66 -17.80 5.35
CA TRP A 79 1.37 -17.52 6.76
C TRP A 79 2.61 -17.21 7.60
N ALA A 80 3.71 -17.94 7.39
CA ALA A 80 4.97 -17.68 8.09
C ALA A 80 5.47 -16.26 7.82
N MET A 81 5.42 -15.82 6.55
CA MET A 81 5.82 -14.47 6.15
C MET A 81 4.89 -13.40 6.73
N VAL A 82 3.58 -13.66 6.80
CA VAL A 82 2.62 -12.75 7.43
C VAL A 82 2.90 -12.61 8.93
N HIS A 83 3.15 -13.71 9.64
CA HIS A 83 3.46 -13.66 11.08
C HIS A 83 4.76 -12.89 11.36
N GLU A 84 5.80 -13.13 10.56
CA GLU A 84 7.05 -12.39 10.65
C GLU A 84 6.85 -10.90 10.34
N LEU A 85 6.12 -10.57 9.28
CA LEU A 85 5.80 -9.19 8.94
C LEU A 85 5.01 -8.47 10.05
N MET A 86 4.01 -9.14 10.64
CA MET A 86 3.24 -8.58 11.76
C MET A 86 4.11 -8.33 12.99
N HIS A 87 5.08 -9.21 13.25
CA HIS A 87 6.04 -8.99 14.34
C HIS A 87 6.88 -7.74 14.13
N TYR A 88 7.37 -7.52 12.90
CA TYR A 88 8.10 -6.30 12.56
C TYR A 88 7.21 -5.05 12.57
N GLU A 89 6.00 -5.13 12.01
CA GLU A 89 5.02 -4.03 12.04
C GLU A 89 4.80 -3.52 13.46
N GLU A 90 4.59 -4.42 14.41
CA GLU A 90 4.31 -4.05 15.79
C GLU A 90 5.49 -3.30 16.42
N LYS A 91 6.70 -3.84 16.26
CA LYS A 91 7.94 -3.24 16.77
C LYS A 91 8.22 -1.88 16.14
N LEU A 92 8.02 -1.76 14.83
CA LEU A 92 8.17 -0.50 14.10
C LEU A 92 7.13 0.52 14.59
N ARG A 93 5.86 0.16 14.66
CA ARG A 93 4.78 1.06 15.12
C ARG A 93 5.00 1.56 16.55
N LYS A 94 5.61 0.77 17.43
CA LYS A 94 5.94 1.15 18.81
C LYS A 94 7.31 1.84 18.97
N LYS A 95 8.09 1.98 17.89
CA LYS A 95 9.47 2.50 17.90
C LYS A 95 10.43 1.67 18.77
N GLU A 96 10.15 0.38 18.94
CA GLU A 96 11.05 -0.57 19.63
C GLU A 96 12.19 -1.06 18.72
N LEU A 97 12.03 -0.86 17.41
CA LEU A 97 12.99 -1.22 16.38
C LEU A 97 12.95 -0.15 15.28
N THR A 98 14.07 0.06 14.60
CA THR A 98 14.17 0.77 13.32
C THR A 98 14.91 -0.13 12.34
N MET A 99 14.59 -0.06 11.06
CA MET A 99 15.23 -0.90 10.04
C MET A 99 15.68 -0.05 8.86
N ASN A 100 16.93 -0.22 8.44
CA ASN A 100 17.43 0.25 7.16
C ASN A 100 17.26 -0.83 6.06
N TRP A 101 17.67 -0.53 4.83
CA TRP A 101 17.54 -1.49 3.72
C TRP A 101 18.30 -2.80 3.96
N VAL A 102 19.51 -2.73 4.51
CA VAL A 102 20.35 -3.90 4.80
C VAL A 102 19.67 -4.80 5.82
N ASP A 103 19.08 -4.25 6.88
CA ASP A 103 18.34 -5.02 7.88
C ASP A 103 17.16 -5.78 7.24
N ILE A 104 16.44 -5.13 6.33
CA ILE A 104 15.29 -5.72 5.63
C ILE A 104 15.73 -6.83 4.67
N GLN A 105 16.85 -6.65 3.95
CA GLN A 105 17.36 -7.68 3.03
C GLN A 105 17.79 -8.97 3.73
N HIS A 106 18.20 -8.88 5.00
CA HIS A 106 18.59 -10.04 5.81
C HIS A 106 17.42 -10.73 6.53
N THR A 107 16.18 -10.26 6.33
CA THR A 107 14.98 -10.97 6.83
C THR A 107 14.70 -12.22 5.99
N GLU A 108 13.93 -13.16 6.55
CA GLU A 108 13.49 -14.36 5.83
C GLU A 108 12.26 -14.10 4.93
N LEU A 109 11.81 -12.84 4.88
CA LEU A 109 10.72 -12.40 4.02
C LEU A 109 11.12 -12.47 2.55
N SER A 110 10.20 -12.95 1.70
CA SER A 110 10.37 -12.83 0.25
C SER A 110 10.40 -11.35 -0.19
N SER A 111 10.92 -11.07 -1.38
CA SER A 111 10.96 -9.72 -1.96
C SER A 111 9.61 -9.00 -1.96
N TYR A 112 8.49 -9.71 -2.16
CA TYR A 112 7.15 -9.12 -2.06
C TYR A 112 6.85 -8.57 -0.65
N TRP A 113 7.13 -9.35 0.38
CA TRP A 113 6.85 -8.99 1.77
C TRP A 113 7.88 -7.99 2.32
N GLN A 114 9.12 -8.04 1.85
CA GLN A 114 10.14 -7.02 2.13
C GLN A 114 9.66 -5.63 1.67
N GLN A 115 8.99 -5.51 0.53
CA GLN A 115 8.43 -4.23 0.07
C GLN A 115 7.38 -3.66 1.05
N ILE A 116 6.55 -4.53 1.63
CA ILE A 116 5.57 -4.11 2.64
C ILE A 116 6.28 -3.70 3.95
N LEU A 117 7.35 -4.41 4.32
CA LEU A 117 8.18 -4.03 5.47
C LEU A 117 8.86 -2.67 5.25
N VAL A 118 9.38 -2.39 4.05
CA VAL A 118 9.92 -1.06 3.68
C VAL A 118 8.86 0.03 3.86
N LEU A 119 7.63 -0.22 3.42
CA LEU A 119 6.51 0.72 3.60
C LEU A 119 6.25 1.01 5.09
N PHE A 120 6.30 -0.01 5.97
CA PHE A 120 6.17 0.20 7.41
C PHE A 120 7.33 0.98 8.01
N SER A 121 8.57 0.68 7.61
CA SER A 121 9.76 1.42 8.06
C SER A 121 9.70 2.90 7.68
N ILE A 122 9.30 3.21 6.44
CA ILE A 122 9.10 4.60 5.99
C ILE A 122 7.94 5.26 6.75
N TYR A 123 6.82 4.56 6.92
CA TYR A 123 5.68 5.11 7.65
C TYR A 123 6.03 5.43 9.11
N GLN A 124 6.85 4.59 9.77
CA GLN A 124 7.38 4.89 11.09
C GLN A 124 8.14 6.24 11.10
N MET A 125 9.06 6.47 10.16
CA MET A 125 9.81 7.73 10.07
C MET A 125 8.87 8.93 9.90
N ILE A 126 7.85 8.80 9.03
CA ILE A 126 6.84 9.84 8.81
C ILE A 126 6.04 10.11 10.10
N TYR A 127 5.57 9.06 10.77
CA TYR A 127 4.75 9.14 11.98
C TYR A 127 5.51 9.81 13.14
N TYR A 128 6.78 9.47 13.32
CA TYR A 128 7.65 10.05 14.34
C TYR A 128 8.33 11.36 13.89
N HIS A 129 7.92 11.93 12.76
CA HIS A 129 8.42 13.19 12.20
C HIS A 129 9.92 13.22 11.85
N GLU A 130 10.52 12.05 11.63
CA GLU A 130 11.91 11.90 11.21
C GLU A 130 12.09 12.19 9.71
N GLU A 131 13.36 12.23 9.27
CA GLU A 131 13.72 12.27 7.85
C GLU A 131 13.59 10.86 7.26
N VAL A 132 13.07 10.78 6.03
CA VAL A 132 12.89 9.49 5.34
C VAL A 132 14.23 9.03 4.80
N ASP A 133 14.58 7.78 5.06
CA ASP A 133 15.76 7.15 4.46
C ASP A 133 15.55 7.00 2.94
N GLN A 134 16.33 7.76 2.17
CA GLN A 134 16.26 7.76 0.71
C GLN A 134 16.60 6.38 0.13
N MET A 135 17.50 5.63 0.77
CA MET A 135 17.84 4.28 0.31
C MET A 135 16.62 3.36 0.41
N LEU A 136 15.83 3.43 1.49
CA LEU A 136 14.58 2.67 1.58
C LEU A 136 13.58 3.06 0.49
N PHE A 137 13.42 4.36 0.25
CA PHE A 137 12.51 4.87 -0.79
C PHE A 137 12.93 4.41 -2.18
N ASP A 138 14.21 4.49 -2.53
CA ASP A 138 14.73 4.13 -3.86
C ASP A 138 14.58 2.63 -4.17
N HIS A 139 14.53 1.78 -3.14
CA HIS A 139 14.31 0.33 -3.28
C HIS A 139 12.83 -0.07 -3.33
N LEU A 140 11.89 0.86 -3.13
CA LEU A 140 10.47 0.57 -3.31
C LEU A 140 10.12 0.33 -4.79
N LEU A 141 9.12 -0.52 -5.04
CA LEU A 141 8.53 -0.65 -6.36
C LEU A 141 7.96 0.70 -6.85
N PRO A 142 7.98 0.98 -8.17
CA PRO A 142 7.53 2.26 -8.71
C PRO A 142 6.11 2.67 -8.28
N VAL A 143 5.20 1.70 -8.13
CA VAL A 143 3.84 1.94 -7.63
C VAL A 143 3.83 2.50 -6.21
N TYR A 144 4.68 1.97 -5.33
CA TYR A 144 4.76 2.40 -3.93
C TYR A 144 5.46 3.76 -3.81
N GLN A 145 6.53 3.99 -4.58
CA GLN A 145 7.17 5.31 -4.67
C GLN A 145 6.16 6.37 -5.11
N HIS A 146 5.39 6.08 -6.16
CA HIS A 146 4.34 6.98 -6.64
C HIS A 146 3.29 7.28 -5.57
N LEU A 147 2.78 6.26 -4.88
CA LEU A 147 1.79 6.45 -3.82
C LEU A 147 2.34 7.30 -2.66
N LEU A 148 3.58 7.08 -2.24
CA LEU A 148 4.23 7.87 -1.20
C LEU A 148 4.48 9.32 -1.60
N LEU A 149 4.94 9.57 -2.83
CA LEU A 149 5.17 10.93 -3.35
C LEU A 149 3.88 11.75 -3.39
N ASN A 150 2.76 11.14 -3.79
CA ASN A 150 1.47 11.82 -3.81
C ASN A 150 0.90 12.02 -2.41
N ARG A 151 1.14 11.08 -1.48
CA ARG A 151 0.59 11.14 -0.13
C ARG A 151 1.38 12.06 0.81
N TRP A 152 2.71 12.09 0.69
CA TRP A 152 3.62 12.87 1.54
C TRP A 152 4.71 13.59 0.72
N PRO A 153 4.35 14.49 -0.20
CA PRO A 153 5.31 15.12 -1.11
C PRO A 153 6.45 15.85 -0.39
N THR A 154 6.16 16.58 0.68
CA THR A 154 7.16 17.37 1.41
C THR A 154 8.19 16.53 2.15
N LYS A 155 7.83 15.30 2.53
CA LYS A 155 8.72 14.35 3.22
C LYS A 155 9.59 13.57 2.25
N MET A 156 9.15 13.38 1.01
CA MET A 156 9.88 12.66 -0.02
C MET A 156 10.79 13.56 -0.87
N SER A 157 10.47 14.86 -0.98
CA SER A 157 11.23 15.80 -1.83
C SER A 157 12.51 16.38 -1.21
N ARG A 158 12.88 16.04 0.04
CA ARG A 158 14.14 16.52 0.65
C ARG A 158 15.40 15.81 0.15
N GLY A 159 15.25 14.69 -0.58
CA GLY A 159 16.35 13.99 -1.26
C GLY A 159 16.36 14.13 -2.80
N MET A 160 15.27 14.63 -3.40
CA MET A 160 15.16 14.84 -4.85
C MET A 160 15.26 16.32 -5.19
N VAL A 161 16.49 16.80 -5.41
CA VAL A 161 16.67 18.06 -6.15
C VAL A 161 16.27 17.81 -7.61
N SER A 162 15.40 18.69 -8.11
CA SER A 162 15.04 18.88 -9.52
C SER A 162 14.13 17.82 -10.17
N ASN A 163 12.80 18.02 -10.04
CA ASN A 163 12.03 18.39 -11.22
C ASN A 163 10.71 19.06 -10.84
N ASP A 164 10.47 20.20 -11.49
CA ASP A 164 9.30 21.06 -11.35
C ASP A 164 7.98 20.28 -11.35
N ARG A 165 7.33 20.22 -10.20
CA ARG A 165 5.87 20.25 -10.13
C ARG A 165 5.45 21.19 -9.02
N LYS A 166 5.07 22.40 -9.43
CA LYS A 166 4.33 23.35 -8.62
C LYS A 166 3.07 22.66 -8.12
N PHE A 167 2.98 22.51 -6.80
CA PHE A 167 1.74 22.17 -6.11
C PHE A 167 0.75 23.32 -6.26
N ILE A 168 -0.47 23.00 -6.69
CA ILE A 168 -1.70 23.76 -6.43
C ILE A 168 -2.66 22.77 -5.79
#